data_AF-A0A7C5LCI1-F1
#
_entry.id   AF-A0A7C5LCI1-F1
#
_cell.length_a   1.000
_cell.length_b   1.000
_cell.length_c   1.000
_cell.angle_alpha   90.00
_cell.angle_beta   90.00
_cell.angle_gamma   90.00
#
_symmetry.space_group_name_H-M   'P 1'
#
loop_
_entity.id
_entity.type
_entity.pdbx_description
1 polymer ?
#
loop_
_entity_poly.entity_id
_entity_poly.type
_entity_poly.pdbx_seq_one_letter_code
_entity_poly.pdbx_strand_id
1 'polypeptide(L)'
;MKRKLFSGLFVMLFFWGCGKKEENPTPPESDDLVADTSGKSDTGYFSSLAEELEGEFSGELLLDVSGKTPEEKTTLINSYKTGGGNIKYLILDQVKFAKNKINAEQLHMNLYSDVIEVESAELQNEDSVISVKYKAKLESIVSREELEKAGKSLDAILSSPPTVVKLPADPSNLFTKYSDKCAEGFDPGELADYNYFYYFNPDKQGCDIPKTDGIFTVSSLAPPTTTYPEYDRLKADNRVTVMIIFGAAEHGETVSSSDWGVWEWSDFKRDIQSRGFSKVADLQPGERFQRVRAGIEETIDVISPYDIYHNPESDNIFKKGISEHEIILYNGHSFYGSLNVLRDCSVYPQGTYQIFYMGSCWSYEYYTRQIFECKKTESDPHGWDLADVVNDTESGWFHNNAEFSRILLTNLFAGVETGGKDGNKYYTWMNIITAMNKQALDSWSRYGTKTHEIMGVSGIKNNKYDPEASSSSSGKRFESNVKYEIPDNSSTGIDSEIVVTENVLPGRITIAVNISHTYIGDLKVVLKRGSVELVLKEKGEGGWEDDIIREYDITDARLLRQNSEGSWILHVDDTESGDTGSLNSWSITLVP
;
A
#
# COMPACT_ATOMS: atom_id res chain seq x y z
N MET A 1 -8.18 -1.51 73.89
CA MET A 1 -8.04 -2.23 72.61
C MET A 1 -9.35 -2.12 71.82
N LYS A 2 -9.23 -1.81 70.53
CA LYS A 2 -10.28 -1.73 69.48
C LYS A 2 -11.29 -0.56 69.61
N ARG A 3 -11.04 0.51 68.85
CA ARG A 3 -12.06 1.46 68.36
C ARG A 3 -12.22 1.27 66.85
N LYS A 4 -13.47 1.13 66.43
CA LYS A 4 -13.93 1.02 65.04
C LYS A 4 -13.50 2.26 64.24
N LEU A 5 -13.02 2.06 63.02
CA LEU A 5 -12.84 3.12 62.02
C LEU A 5 -13.66 2.73 60.78
N PHE A 6 -14.51 3.66 60.39
CA PHE A 6 -15.31 3.67 59.17
C PHE A 6 -14.40 3.58 57.95
N SER A 7 -14.63 2.61 57.06
CA SER A 7 -14.08 2.62 55.70
C SER A 7 -14.97 3.48 54.82
N GLY A 8 -14.55 4.73 54.59
CA GLY A 8 -15.09 5.56 53.52
C GLY A 8 -14.59 5.02 52.17
N LEU A 9 -15.54 4.64 51.32
CA LEU A 9 -15.30 4.27 49.93
C LEU A 9 -14.87 5.55 49.19
N PHE A 10 -13.57 5.71 48.93
CA PHE A 10 -13.06 6.78 48.09
C PHE A 10 -13.29 6.35 46.63
N VAL A 11 -14.35 6.87 46.02
CA VAL A 11 -14.54 6.81 44.57
C VAL A 11 -13.46 7.69 43.95
N MET A 12 -12.38 7.08 43.49
CA MET A 12 -11.45 7.73 42.56
C MET A 12 -12.18 7.91 41.23
N LEU A 13 -12.78 9.09 41.05
CA LEU A 13 -13.06 9.63 39.73
C LEU A 13 -11.71 9.86 39.04
N PHE A 14 -11.36 8.97 38.10
CA PHE A 14 -10.28 9.22 37.16
C PHE A 14 -10.70 10.37 36.24
N PHE A 15 -10.30 11.58 36.59
CA PHE A 15 -10.17 12.64 35.60
C PHE A 15 -8.96 12.29 34.75
N TRP A 16 -9.18 11.89 33.50
CA TRP A 16 -8.18 11.99 32.44
C TRP A 16 -7.87 13.48 32.26
N GLY A 17 -6.86 13.94 32.98
CA GLY A 17 -6.36 15.31 32.88
C GLY A 17 -5.41 15.43 31.71
N CYS A 18 -5.69 16.39 30.82
CA CYS A 18 -4.74 16.99 29.90
C CYS A 18 -3.45 17.38 30.64
N GLY A 19 -2.44 16.51 30.61
CA GLY A 19 -1.09 16.83 31.08
C GLY A 19 -0.35 17.58 29.98
N LYS A 20 0.26 18.72 30.30
CA LYS A 20 1.19 19.42 29.41
C LYS A 20 2.34 18.47 29.02
N LYS A 21 2.66 18.33 27.73
CA LYS A 21 3.91 17.68 27.27
C LYS A 21 5.07 18.54 27.80
N GLU A 22 5.97 17.98 28.61
CA GLU A 22 7.24 18.63 28.90
C GLU A 22 8.06 18.67 27.60
N GLU A 23 8.66 19.82 27.26
CA GLU A 23 9.56 19.93 26.10
C GLU A 23 10.76 19.00 26.31
N ASN A 24 10.74 17.85 25.64
CA ASN A 24 11.88 16.95 25.65
C ASN A 24 12.97 17.50 24.73
N PRO A 25 14.25 17.40 25.12
CA PRO A 25 15.35 17.78 24.23
C PRO A 25 15.30 16.92 22.96
N THR A 26 15.53 17.55 21.81
CA THR A 26 15.61 16.86 20.52
C THR A 26 16.68 15.75 20.59
N PRO A 27 16.33 14.49 20.26
CA PRO A 27 17.31 13.41 20.20
C PRO A 27 18.42 13.70 19.18
N PRO A 28 19.68 13.30 19.46
CA PRO A 28 20.76 13.34 18.48
C PRO A 28 20.36 12.69 17.14
N GLU A 29 20.83 13.25 16.03
CA GLU A 29 20.57 12.69 14.67
C GLU A 29 21.00 11.22 14.56
N SER A 30 22.05 10.81 15.28
CA SER A 30 22.54 9.43 15.33
C SER A 30 21.54 8.43 15.91
N ASP A 31 20.64 8.88 16.77
CA ASP A 31 19.71 7.99 17.48
C ASP A 31 18.55 7.54 16.59
N ASP A 32 18.30 8.27 15.50
CA ASP A 32 17.30 7.91 14.49
C ASP A 32 17.85 7.05 13.37
N LEU A 33 19.17 7.06 13.18
CA LEU A 33 19.79 6.32 12.08
C LEU A 33 19.52 4.83 12.26
N VAL A 34 19.30 4.14 11.14
CA VAL A 34 19.21 2.68 11.11
C VAL A 34 20.37 2.03 11.86
N ALA A 35 20.08 0.91 12.53
CA ALA A 35 21.09 0.19 13.29
C ALA A 35 22.22 -0.34 12.38
N ASP A 36 23.42 -0.50 12.96
CA ASP A 36 24.53 -1.20 12.32
C ASP A 36 24.18 -2.69 12.20
N THR A 37 24.11 -3.22 10.97
CA THR A 37 23.73 -4.62 10.72
C THR A 37 24.88 -5.60 10.90
N SER A 38 26.04 -5.14 11.39
CA SER A 38 27.29 -5.90 11.51
C SER A 38 27.74 -6.53 10.19
N GLY A 39 27.43 -5.87 9.06
CA GLY A 39 27.80 -6.32 7.72
C GLY A 39 26.96 -7.49 7.19
N LYS A 40 25.87 -7.87 7.86
CA LYS A 40 24.91 -8.83 7.31
C LYS A 40 23.95 -8.07 6.40
N SER A 41 23.81 -8.55 5.15
CA SER A 41 22.69 -8.19 4.29
C SER A 41 21.40 -8.73 4.90
N ASP A 42 20.34 -7.91 4.87
CA ASP A 42 19.01 -8.31 5.34
C ASP A 42 18.50 -9.53 4.55
N THR A 43 17.66 -10.36 5.17
CA THR A 43 17.07 -11.58 4.58
C THR A 43 15.66 -11.35 4.03
N GLY A 44 15.21 -10.09 3.96
CA GLY A 44 14.07 -9.66 3.14
C GLY A 44 12.72 -9.51 3.83
N TYR A 45 12.62 -9.56 5.15
CA TYR A 45 11.33 -9.46 5.85
C TYR A 45 10.63 -8.10 5.57
N PHE A 46 9.28 -7.99 5.56
CA PHE A 46 8.58 -6.69 5.33
C PHE A 46 7.59 -6.32 6.45
N SER A 47 7.76 -5.12 7.00
CA SER A 47 7.42 -4.71 8.39
C SER A 47 8.05 -5.60 9.48
N SER A 48 8.67 -5.03 10.50
CA SER A 48 9.18 -5.81 11.64
C SER A 48 8.04 -6.38 12.52
N LEU A 49 6.82 -5.86 12.37
CA LEU A 49 5.68 -6.14 13.26
C LEU A 49 4.45 -6.69 12.54
N ALA A 50 4.42 -6.73 11.21
CA ALA A 50 3.26 -7.19 10.43
C ALA A 50 3.70 -7.94 9.16
N GLU A 51 2.76 -8.62 8.50
CA GLU A 51 2.94 -9.32 7.23
C GLU A 51 1.89 -8.87 6.21
N GLU A 52 2.29 -8.66 4.96
CA GLU A 52 1.36 -8.41 3.84
C GLU A 52 0.92 -9.73 3.19
N LEU A 53 -0.38 -9.81 2.94
CA LEU A 53 -1.11 -10.95 2.41
C LEU A 53 -1.83 -10.56 1.12
N GLU A 54 -1.90 -11.47 0.17
CA GLU A 54 -2.79 -11.34 -0.99
C GLU A 54 -4.14 -11.97 -0.68
N GLY A 55 -5.23 -11.26 -0.98
CA GLY A 55 -6.58 -11.77 -0.81
C GLY A 55 -7.50 -11.48 -2.00
N GLU A 56 -8.59 -12.24 -2.08
CA GLU A 56 -9.66 -12.08 -3.06
C GLU A 56 -10.99 -11.90 -2.33
N PHE A 57 -11.72 -10.86 -2.72
CA PHE A 57 -13.06 -10.56 -2.25
C PHE A 57 -14.06 -10.81 -3.38
N SER A 58 -15.12 -11.57 -3.11
CA SER A 58 -16.23 -11.74 -4.04
C SER A 58 -17.54 -11.28 -3.39
N GLY A 59 -18.45 -10.76 -4.20
CA GLY A 59 -19.71 -10.23 -3.72
C GLY A 59 -20.75 -10.02 -4.82
N GLU A 60 -21.91 -9.54 -4.39
CA GLU A 60 -23.05 -9.24 -5.27
C GLU A 60 -23.69 -7.90 -4.89
N LEU A 61 -23.83 -7.02 -5.87
CA LEU A 61 -24.62 -5.80 -5.81
C LEU A 61 -26.02 -6.06 -6.35
N LEU A 62 -27.05 -5.52 -5.69
CA LEU A 62 -28.44 -5.54 -6.14
C LEU A 62 -28.94 -4.10 -6.28
N LEU A 63 -28.85 -3.57 -7.50
CA LEU A 63 -29.12 -2.16 -7.78
C LEU A 63 -30.56 -1.95 -8.25
N ASP A 64 -31.34 -1.15 -7.51
CA ASP A 64 -32.71 -0.79 -7.90
C ASP A 64 -32.71 0.10 -9.16
N VAL A 65 -33.34 -0.40 -10.21
CA VAL A 65 -33.52 0.27 -11.50
C VAL A 65 -34.99 0.36 -11.90
N SER A 66 -35.91 0.19 -10.95
CA SER A 66 -37.37 0.24 -11.18
C SER A 66 -37.82 1.55 -11.86
N GLY A 67 -37.14 2.66 -11.58
CA GLY A 67 -37.40 3.96 -12.18
C GLY A 67 -36.77 4.21 -13.56
N LYS A 68 -36.01 3.26 -14.14
CA LYS A 68 -35.29 3.42 -15.42
C LYS A 68 -36.07 2.85 -16.61
N THR A 69 -35.88 3.41 -17.80
CA THR A 69 -36.43 2.84 -19.05
C THR A 69 -35.67 1.57 -19.47
N PRO A 70 -36.26 0.71 -20.33
CA PRO A 70 -35.56 -0.47 -20.86
C PRO A 70 -34.22 -0.16 -21.54
N GLU A 71 -34.13 0.96 -22.26
CA GLU A 71 -32.91 1.41 -22.94
C GLU A 71 -31.82 1.83 -21.94
N GLU A 72 -32.22 2.56 -20.89
CA GLU A 72 -31.31 2.95 -19.80
C GLU A 72 -30.78 1.72 -19.05
N LYS A 73 -31.64 0.74 -18.76
CA LYS A 73 -31.24 -0.53 -18.13
C LYS A 73 -30.22 -1.28 -18.98
N THR A 74 -30.49 -1.41 -20.28
CA THR A 74 -29.58 -2.08 -21.23
C THR A 74 -28.23 -1.37 -21.32
N THR A 75 -28.24 -0.03 -21.35
CA THR A 75 -27.02 0.79 -21.37
C THR A 75 -26.20 0.61 -20.10
N LEU A 76 -26.85 0.61 -18.92
CA LEU A 76 -26.18 0.35 -17.65
C LEU A 76 -25.54 -1.04 -17.63
N ILE A 77 -26.26 -2.08 -18.02
CA ILE A 77 -25.77 -3.47 -18.00
C ILE A 77 -24.52 -3.60 -18.88
N ASN A 78 -24.55 -3.06 -20.10
CA ASN A 78 -23.40 -3.11 -21.00
C ASN A 78 -22.20 -2.32 -20.45
N SER A 79 -22.45 -1.17 -19.81
CA SER A 79 -21.41 -0.42 -19.10
C SER A 79 -20.81 -1.25 -17.96
N TYR A 80 -21.64 -1.92 -17.16
CA TYR A 80 -21.17 -2.67 -15.99
C TYR A 80 -20.38 -3.92 -16.36
N LYS A 81 -20.78 -4.64 -17.42
CA LYS A 81 -20.02 -5.79 -17.95
C LYS A 81 -18.61 -5.45 -18.38
N THR A 82 -18.36 -4.20 -18.76
CA THR A 82 -17.03 -3.71 -19.18
C THR A 82 -16.29 -2.99 -18.06
N GLY A 83 -16.79 -3.02 -16.82
CA GLY A 83 -16.23 -2.27 -15.69
C GLY A 83 -16.42 -0.75 -15.80
N GLY A 84 -17.17 -0.27 -16.80
CA GLY A 84 -17.39 1.14 -17.06
C GLY A 84 -18.44 1.79 -16.14
N GLY A 85 -18.59 3.11 -16.27
CA GLY A 85 -19.54 3.88 -15.47
C GLY A 85 -19.07 4.02 -14.02
N ASN A 86 -19.99 3.89 -13.06
CA ASN A 86 -19.67 4.01 -11.63
C ASN A 86 -19.51 2.66 -10.92
N ILE A 87 -19.49 1.53 -11.64
CA ILE A 87 -19.54 0.20 -11.02
C ILE A 87 -18.33 -0.11 -10.13
N LYS A 88 -17.12 0.29 -10.57
CA LYS A 88 -15.90 0.21 -9.75
C LYS A 88 -16.11 0.87 -8.39
N TYR A 89 -16.65 2.08 -8.36
CA TYR A 89 -16.88 2.80 -7.12
C TYR A 89 -17.97 2.16 -6.25
N LEU A 90 -19.05 1.66 -6.85
CA LEU A 90 -20.09 0.93 -6.10
C LEU A 90 -19.55 -0.34 -5.47
N ILE A 91 -18.74 -1.11 -6.20
CA ILE A 91 -18.08 -2.32 -5.68
C ILE A 91 -17.17 -1.94 -4.50
N LEU A 92 -16.29 -0.95 -4.67
CA LEU A 92 -15.39 -0.49 -3.62
C LEU A 92 -16.14 0.07 -2.41
N ASP A 93 -17.26 0.76 -2.61
CA ASP A 93 -18.10 1.23 -1.52
C ASP A 93 -18.75 0.08 -0.76
N GLN A 94 -19.18 -0.99 -1.44
CA GLN A 94 -19.70 -2.19 -0.78
C GLN A 94 -18.61 -2.91 0.04
N VAL A 95 -17.40 -3.05 -0.52
CA VAL A 95 -16.25 -3.72 0.14
C VAL A 95 -15.90 -3.04 1.47
N LYS A 96 -15.99 -1.71 1.58
CA LYS A 96 -15.74 -0.98 2.84
C LYS A 96 -16.59 -1.47 4.01
N PHE A 97 -17.80 -1.94 3.75
CA PHE A 97 -18.70 -2.45 4.80
C PHE A 97 -18.26 -3.81 5.36
N ALA A 98 -17.34 -4.51 4.71
CA ALA A 98 -16.73 -5.73 5.24
C ALA A 98 -15.72 -5.46 6.36
N LYS A 99 -15.15 -4.24 6.42
CA LYS A 99 -14.00 -3.87 7.25
C LYS A 99 -14.10 -4.41 8.68
N ASN A 100 -15.15 -4.03 9.42
CA ASN A 100 -15.29 -4.39 10.84
C ASN A 100 -15.25 -5.90 11.07
N LYS A 101 -15.88 -6.68 10.19
CA LYS A 101 -15.92 -8.14 10.31
C LYS A 101 -14.57 -8.76 9.94
N ILE A 102 -13.87 -8.22 8.94
CA ILE A 102 -12.56 -8.74 8.53
C ILE A 102 -11.48 -8.38 9.56
N ASN A 103 -11.48 -7.16 10.10
CA ASN A 103 -10.59 -6.77 11.19
C ASN A 103 -10.82 -7.63 12.44
N ALA A 104 -12.05 -8.06 12.72
CA ALA A 104 -12.31 -9.01 13.82
C ALA A 104 -11.60 -10.37 13.62
N GLU A 105 -11.31 -10.76 12.38
CA GLU A 105 -10.51 -11.97 12.07
C GLU A 105 -9.00 -11.74 12.11
N GLN A 106 -8.54 -10.52 12.49
CA GLN A 106 -7.15 -10.04 12.51
C GLN A 106 -6.57 -9.81 11.11
N LEU A 107 -7.42 -9.37 10.17
CA LEU A 107 -7.03 -9.07 8.80
C LEU A 107 -7.41 -7.60 8.52
N HIS A 108 -6.43 -6.77 8.19
CA HIS A 108 -6.64 -5.35 7.87
C HIS A 108 -6.56 -5.20 6.36
N MET A 109 -7.71 -5.12 5.70
CA MET A 109 -7.75 -5.07 4.23
C MET A 109 -7.52 -3.66 3.71
N ASN A 110 -6.81 -3.55 2.59
CA ASN A 110 -6.86 -2.37 1.76
C ASN A 110 -8.28 -2.22 1.19
N LEU A 111 -8.95 -1.09 1.46
CA LEU A 111 -10.35 -0.89 1.06
C LEU A 111 -10.50 -0.36 -0.37
N TYR A 112 -9.40 -0.37 -1.13
CA TYR A 112 -9.37 0.03 -2.52
C TYR A 112 -8.69 -1.04 -3.36
N SER A 113 -9.24 -1.31 -4.54
CA SER A 113 -8.65 -2.18 -5.56
C SER A 113 -8.83 -1.59 -6.95
N ASP A 114 -7.79 -1.74 -7.74
CA ASP A 114 -7.81 -1.52 -9.18
C ASP A 114 -8.04 -2.81 -9.97
N VAL A 115 -7.91 -3.98 -9.34
CA VAL A 115 -8.15 -5.29 -9.95
C VAL A 115 -9.54 -5.76 -9.56
N ILE A 116 -10.53 -5.26 -10.30
CA ILE A 116 -11.94 -5.63 -10.16
C ILE A 116 -12.40 -6.32 -11.43
N GLU A 117 -12.96 -7.51 -11.27
CA GLU A 117 -13.58 -8.28 -12.32
C GLU A 117 -15.09 -8.31 -12.09
N VAL A 118 -15.86 -7.87 -13.09
CA VAL A 118 -17.31 -8.06 -13.09
C VAL A 118 -17.62 -9.39 -13.77
N GLU A 119 -17.97 -10.40 -12.97
CA GLU A 119 -18.28 -11.75 -13.47
C GLU A 119 -19.61 -11.77 -14.23
N SER A 120 -20.59 -10.99 -13.79
CA SER A 120 -21.89 -10.88 -14.46
C SER A 120 -22.61 -9.58 -14.10
N ALA A 121 -23.47 -9.12 -15.01
CA ALA A 121 -24.43 -8.05 -14.77
C ALA A 121 -25.74 -8.38 -15.51
N GLU A 122 -26.82 -8.62 -14.75
CA GLU A 122 -28.07 -9.20 -15.27
C GLU A 122 -29.30 -8.60 -14.60
N LEU A 123 -30.42 -8.50 -15.34
CA LEU A 123 -31.71 -8.10 -14.79
C LEU A 123 -32.32 -9.24 -13.97
N GLN A 124 -32.87 -8.88 -12.82
CA GLN A 124 -33.60 -9.76 -11.92
C GLN A 124 -34.87 -9.08 -11.41
N ASN A 125 -35.73 -9.84 -10.72
CA ASN A 125 -36.96 -9.35 -10.10
C ASN A 125 -37.86 -8.56 -11.07
N GLU A 126 -38.32 -9.18 -12.15
CA GLU A 126 -39.21 -8.54 -13.14
C GLU A 126 -38.61 -7.24 -13.70
N ASP A 127 -37.31 -7.28 -14.03
CA ASP A 127 -36.53 -6.16 -14.56
C ASP A 127 -36.41 -4.93 -13.63
N SER A 128 -36.69 -5.09 -12.33
CA SER A 128 -36.59 -3.99 -11.36
C SER A 128 -35.20 -3.86 -10.71
N VAL A 129 -34.37 -4.90 -10.78
CA VAL A 129 -33.04 -4.94 -10.15
C VAL A 129 -31.99 -5.36 -11.16
N ILE A 130 -30.83 -4.70 -11.17
CA ILE A 130 -29.62 -5.25 -11.80
C ILE A 130 -28.79 -5.95 -10.72
N SER A 131 -28.58 -7.25 -10.86
CA SER A 131 -27.59 -8.00 -10.07
C SER A 131 -26.24 -7.90 -10.76
N VAL A 132 -25.20 -7.50 -10.01
CA VAL A 132 -23.82 -7.48 -10.48
C VAL A 132 -22.97 -8.32 -9.54
N LYS A 133 -22.42 -9.43 -10.05
CA LYS A 133 -21.45 -10.27 -9.32
C LYS A 133 -20.04 -9.86 -9.70
N TYR A 134 -19.16 -9.84 -8.72
CA TYR A 134 -17.80 -9.35 -8.91
C TYR A 134 -16.79 -10.11 -8.06
N LYS A 135 -15.54 -10.01 -8.49
CA LYS A 135 -14.34 -10.29 -7.71
C LYS A 135 -13.45 -9.05 -7.65
N ALA A 136 -12.78 -8.87 -6.54
CA ALA A 136 -11.78 -7.82 -6.34
C ALA A 136 -10.57 -8.43 -5.64
N LYS A 137 -9.37 -8.22 -6.18
CA LYS A 137 -8.14 -8.58 -5.44
C LYS A 137 -7.82 -7.47 -4.46
N LEU A 138 -7.61 -7.83 -3.20
CA LEU A 138 -7.31 -6.89 -2.12
C LEU A 138 -6.06 -7.37 -1.41
N GLU A 139 -5.13 -6.45 -1.17
CA GLU A 139 -4.05 -6.71 -0.21
C GLU A 139 -4.62 -6.60 1.21
N SER A 140 -4.07 -7.38 2.12
CA SER A 140 -4.39 -7.32 3.54
C SER A 140 -3.13 -7.42 4.37
N ILE A 141 -3.12 -6.80 5.54
CA ILE A 141 -2.04 -6.91 6.50
C ILE A 141 -2.52 -7.65 7.73
N VAL A 142 -1.64 -8.44 8.33
CA VAL A 142 -1.84 -9.01 9.66
C VAL A 142 -0.70 -8.64 10.60
N SER A 143 -1.01 -8.17 11.80
CA SER A 143 -0.02 -7.91 12.84
C SER A 143 0.46 -9.21 13.49
N ARG A 144 1.77 -9.32 13.73
CA ARG A 144 2.37 -10.42 14.50
C ARG A 144 1.84 -10.44 15.93
N GLU A 145 1.67 -9.26 16.54
CA GLU A 145 1.17 -9.15 17.91
C GLU A 145 -0.28 -9.65 18.00
N GLU A 146 -1.12 -9.32 17.01
CA GLU A 146 -2.49 -9.82 16.91
C GLU A 146 -2.54 -11.34 16.76
N LEU A 147 -1.68 -11.91 15.92
CA LEU A 147 -1.57 -13.37 15.75
C LEU A 147 -1.15 -14.07 17.04
N GLU A 148 -0.13 -13.54 17.73
CA GLU A 148 0.34 -14.07 19.01
C GLU A 148 -0.77 -14.02 20.07
N LYS A 149 -1.47 -12.88 20.20
CA LYS A 149 -2.61 -12.73 21.13
C LYS A 149 -3.76 -13.68 20.80
N ALA A 150 -4.02 -13.90 19.51
CA ALA A 150 -5.05 -14.82 19.04
C ALA A 150 -4.63 -16.30 19.09
N GLY A 151 -3.36 -16.61 19.38
CA GLY A 151 -2.81 -17.96 19.32
C GLY A 151 -2.86 -18.57 17.90
N LYS A 152 -2.81 -17.72 16.86
CA LYS A 152 -2.84 -18.12 15.45
C LYS A 152 -1.43 -18.05 14.85
N SER A 153 -1.12 -18.95 13.91
CA SER A 153 0.08 -18.85 13.06
C SER A 153 -0.29 -18.28 11.69
N LEU A 154 0.70 -17.79 10.95
CA LEU A 154 0.52 -17.33 9.57
C LEU A 154 0.01 -18.46 8.66
N ASP A 155 0.54 -19.68 8.79
CA ASP A 155 0.05 -20.87 8.09
C ASP A 155 -1.43 -21.16 8.38
N ALA A 156 -1.88 -20.90 9.62
CA ALA A 156 -3.27 -21.08 9.99
C ALA A 156 -4.17 -20.03 9.32
N ILE A 157 -3.69 -18.79 9.13
CA ILE A 157 -4.40 -17.76 8.36
C ILE A 157 -4.53 -18.17 6.90
N LEU A 158 -3.42 -18.58 6.25
CA LEU A 158 -3.43 -19.02 4.85
C LEU A 158 -4.28 -20.27 4.61
N SER A 159 -4.42 -21.12 5.63
CA SER A 159 -5.24 -22.33 5.59
C SER A 159 -6.66 -22.13 6.13
N SER A 160 -7.03 -20.90 6.52
CA SER A 160 -8.35 -20.61 7.08
C SER A 160 -9.44 -20.72 6.02
N PRO A 161 -10.66 -21.17 6.37
CA PRO A 161 -11.78 -21.14 5.45
C PRO A 161 -12.11 -19.69 5.06
N PRO A 162 -12.74 -19.46 3.89
CA PRO A 162 -13.16 -18.13 3.47
C PRO A 162 -14.02 -17.42 4.52
N THR A 163 -13.74 -16.14 4.75
CA THR A 163 -14.51 -15.30 5.67
C THR A 163 -15.77 -14.79 4.99
N VAL A 164 -16.93 -15.15 5.52
CA VAL A 164 -18.23 -14.69 5.02
C VAL A 164 -18.65 -13.43 5.78
N VAL A 165 -19.05 -12.39 5.04
CA VAL A 165 -19.48 -11.09 5.56
C VAL A 165 -20.86 -10.71 5.04
N LYS A 166 -21.70 -10.10 5.89
CA LYS A 166 -23.00 -9.54 5.48
C LYS A 166 -22.82 -8.10 5.04
N LEU A 167 -23.13 -7.82 3.78
CA LEU A 167 -22.94 -6.51 3.15
C LEU A 167 -24.29 -5.87 2.81
N PRO A 168 -24.37 -4.53 2.73
CA PRO A 168 -25.51 -3.88 2.11
C PRO A 168 -25.60 -4.26 0.63
N ALA A 169 -26.78 -4.66 0.16
CA ALA A 169 -26.95 -5.07 -1.23
C ALA A 169 -26.79 -3.91 -2.23
N ASP A 170 -27.16 -2.68 -1.83
CA ASP A 170 -26.90 -1.43 -2.55
C ASP A 170 -26.19 -0.46 -1.60
N PRO A 171 -24.90 -0.14 -1.82
CA PRO A 171 -24.14 0.77 -0.98
C PRO A 171 -24.50 2.25 -1.21
N SER A 172 -25.28 2.57 -2.25
CA SER A 172 -25.55 3.94 -2.67
C SER A 172 -26.38 4.70 -1.63
N ASN A 173 -25.83 5.82 -1.12
CA ASN A 173 -26.50 6.76 -0.22
C ASN A 173 -27.06 6.10 1.05
N LEU A 174 -26.39 5.08 1.60
CA LEU A 174 -26.87 4.32 2.76
C LEU A 174 -27.16 5.20 3.97
N PHE A 175 -26.25 6.10 4.33
CA PHE A 175 -26.47 6.99 5.49
C PHE A 175 -27.68 7.92 5.27
N THR A 176 -27.84 8.46 4.06
CA THR A 176 -29.02 9.27 3.72
C THR A 176 -30.33 8.47 3.80
N LYS A 177 -30.31 7.21 3.36
CA LYS A 177 -31.50 6.34 3.35
C LYS A 177 -31.86 5.80 4.74
N TYR A 178 -30.86 5.48 5.57
CA TYR A 178 -31.06 4.69 6.79
C TYR A 178 -30.56 5.36 8.07
N SER A 179 -29.86 6.49 7.98
CA SER A 179 -29.25 7.19 9.12
C SER A 179 -28.51 6.20 10.02
N ASP A 180 -28.63 6.28 11.34
CA ASP A 180 -27.93 5.44 12.31
C ASP A 180 -28.46 4.00 12.47
N LYS A 181 -29.47 3.56 11.69
CA LYS A 181 -30.14 2.25 11.90
C LYS A 181 -29.20 1.04 11.90
N CYS A 182 -28.17 1.07 11.05
CA CYS A 182 -27.16 0.02 10.95
C CYS A 182 -25.79 0.46 11.45
N ALA A 183 -25.71 1.54 12.23
CA ALA A 183 -24.46 2.06 12.78
C ALA A 183 -24.42 1.97 14.31
N GLU A 184 -23.29 1.61 14.92
CA GLU A 184 -23.08 1.62 16.36
C GLU A 184 -21.64 2.02 16.73
N GLY A 185 -21.43 2.44 17.98
CA GLY A 185 -20.09 2.75 18.50
C GLY A 185 -19.55 4.14 18.16
N PHE A 186 -20.40 5.08 17.73
CA PHE A 186 -20.03 6.47 17.45
C PHE A 186 -20.45 7.43 18.57
N ASP A 187 -19.73 8.55 18.70
CA ASP A 187 -20.09 9.63 19.61
C ASP A 187 -21.20 10.53 19.01
N PRO A 188 -22.07 11.15 19.84
CA PRO A 188 -23.14 12.02 19.36
C PRO A 188 -22.63 13.18 18.50
N GLY A 189 -23.07 13.24 17.24
CA GLY A 189 -22.69 14.29 16.29
C GLY A 189 -21.56 13.91 15.33
N GLU A 190 -20.86 12.81 15.58
CA GLU A 190 -19.72 12.37 14.75
C GLU A 190 -20.13 11.53 13.54
N LEU A 191 -21.33 10.94 13.53
CA LEU A 191 -21.79 10.08 12.43
C LEU A 191 -22.16 10.90 11.19
N ALA A 192 -21.52 10.60 10.06
CA ALA A 192 -21.72 11.23 8.76
C ALA A 192 -21.64 10.19 7.62
N ASP A 193 -22.00 10.59 6.40
CA ASP A 193 -21.99 9.70 5.23
C ASP A 193 -20.59 9.12 4.97
N TYR A 194 -19.56 9.96 5.02
CA TYR A 194 -18.18 9.57 4.70
C TYR A 194 -17.54 8.61 5.71
N ASN A 195 -18.07 8.52 6.95
CA ASN A 195 -17.55 7.64 8.00
C ASN A 195 -18.54 6.55 8.42
N TYR A 196 -19.68 6.41 7.74
CA TYR A 196 -20.74 5.49 8.11
C TYR A 196 -20.29 4.03 8.18
N PHE A 197 -19.42 3.62 7.24
CA PHE A 197 -18.92 2.25 7.15
C PHE A 197 -18.10 1.83 8.38
N TYR A 198 -17.46 2.76 9.10
CA TYR A 198 -16.74 2.47 10.35
C TYR A 198 -17.64 1.92 11.44
N TYR A 199 -18.86 2.44 11.49
CA TYR A 199 -19.81 2.12 12.53
C TYR A 199 -20.77 1.04 12.09
N PHE A 200 -20.64 0.55 10.86
CA PHE A 200 -21.58 -0.41 10.30
C PHE A 200 -21.58 -1.71 11.09
N ASN A 201 -22.75 -2.03 11.64
CA ASN A 201 -23.07 -3.32 12.22
C ASN A 201 -24.34 -3.87 11.55
N PRO A 202 -24.23 -4.86 10.64
CA PRO A 202 -25.39 -5.45 9.97
C PRO A 202 -26.28 -6.27 10.91
N ASP A 203 -25.77 -6.67 12.09
CA ASP A 203 -26.48 -7.45 13.10
C ASP A 203 -27.16 -6.58 14.16
N LYS A 204 -26.99 -5.25 14.09
CA LYS A 204 -27.67 -4.30 14.97
C LYS A 204 -29.18 -4.49 14.90
N GLN A 205 -29.83 -4.57 16.06
CA GLN A 205 -31.28 -4.70 16.14
C GLN A 205 -31.99 -3.54 15.42
N GLY A 206 -32.86 -3.86 14.45
CA GLY A 206 -33.55 -2.88 13.61
C GLY A 206 -32.79 -2.47 12.33
N CYS A 207 -31.64 -3.08 12.05
CA CYS A 207 -30.95 -2.94 10.77
C CYS A 207 -31.64 -3.79 9.68
N ASP A 208 -32.70 -3.23 9.09
CA ASP A 208 -33.56 -3.91 8.11
C ASP A 208 -33.22 -3.57 6.65
N ILE A 209 -31.95 -3.26 6.35
CA ILE A 209 -31.51 -3.01 4.98
C ILE A 209 -31.44 -4.31 4.16
N PRO A 210 -31.66 -4.27 2.84
CA PRO A 210 -31.34 -5.40 1.96
C PRO A 210 -29.84 -5.74 2.05
N LYS A 211 -29.53 -7.03 2.18
CA LYS A 211 -28.15 -7.53 2.38
C LYS A 211 -27.82 -8.65 1.42
N THR A 212 -26.54 -8.76 1.06
CA THR A 212 -25.95 -9.88 0.33
C THR A 212 -24.78 -10.47 1.13
N ASP A 213 -24.34 -11.66 0.74
CA ASP A 213 -23.11 -12.26 1.26
C ASP A 213 -21.91 -11.81 0.43
N GLY A 214 -20.84 -11.42 1.11
CA GLY A 214 -19.50 -11.31 0.54
C GLY A 214 -18.60 -12.40 1.10
N ILE A 215 -17.58 -12.76 0.34
CA ILE A 215 -16.61 -13.80 0.70
C ILE A 215 -15.20 -13.26 0.51
N PHE A 216 -14.39 -13.29 1.55
CA PHE A 216 -12.97 -12.93 1.50
C PHE A 216 -12.08 -14.15 1.73
N THR A 217 -11.09 -14.36 0.86
CA THR A 217 -10.12 -15.46 0.95
C THR A 217 -8.71 -14.92 0.88
N VAL A 218 -7.79 -15.45 1.68
CA VAL A 218 -6.35 -15.13 1.62
C VAL A 218 -5.66 -16.23 0.81
N SER A 219 -4.82 -15.85 -0.17
CA SER A 219 -4.19 -16.78 -1.10
C SER A 219 -2.69 -16.97 -0.91
N SER A 220 -1.95 -15.94 -0.49
CA SER A 220 -0.49 -16.00 -0.42
C SER A 220 0.12 -14.93 0.51
N LEU A 221 1.43 -15.04 0.76
CA LEU A 221 2.25 -13.98 1.35
C LEU A 221 2.92 -13.17 0.24
N ALA A 222 3.02 -11.87 0.44
CA ALA A 222 3.90 -11.05 -0.37
C ALA A 222 5.37 -11.53 -0.20
N PRO A 223 6.16 -11.68 -1.28
CA PRO A 223 7.50 -12.22 -1.17
C PRO A 223 8.43 -11.26 -0.43
N PRO A 224 9.24 -11.74 0.53
CA PRO A 224 10.26 -10.95 1.19
C PRO A 224 11.43 -10.65 0.24
N THR A 225 11.73 -9.37 0.01
CA THR A 225 12.94 -8.93 -0.74
C THR A 225 13.63 -7.78 -0.02
N THR A 226 14.96 -7.81 0.10
CA THR A 226 15.71 -6.63 0.54
C THR A 226 15.61 -5.55 -0.51
N THR A 227 14.94 -4.45 -0.15
CA THR A 227 14.69 -3.34 -1.08
C THR A 227 15.11 -2.02 -0.45
N TYR A 228 15.55 -1.12 -1.32
CA TYR A 228 15.93 0.24 -0.98
C TYR A 228 14.91 1.21 -1.58
N PRO A 229 14.76 2.42 -1.01
CA PRO A 229 14.28 3.54 -1.80
C PRO A 229 15.10 3.67 -3.09
N GLU A 230 14.49 4.15 -4.18
CA GLU A 230 15.18 4.41 -5.46
C GLU A 230 16.10 5.66 -5.33
N TYR A 231 17.18 5.53 -4.56
CA TYR A 231 18.07 6.63 -4.18
C TYR A 231 18.81 7.23 -5.38
N ASP A 232 19.05 6.46 -6.43
CA ASP A 232 19.56 6.96 -7.70
C ASP A 232 18.61 7.97 -8.36
N ARG A 233 17.30 7.76 -8.22
CA ARG A 233 16.27 8.68 -8.74
C ARG A 233 16.14 9.91 -7.86
N LEU A 234 16.09 9.75 -6.53
CA LEU A 234 16.01 10.89 -5.59
C LEU A 234 17.22 11.82 -5.65
N LYS A 235 18.41 11.29 -5.99
CA LYS A 235 19.63 12.10 -6.07
C LYS A 235 19.93 12.61 -7.47
N ALA A 236 19.07 12.34 -8.45
CA ALA A 236 19.38 12.51 -9.87
C ALA A 236 19.72 13.96 -10.25
N ASP A 237 19.09 14.95 -9.62
CA ASP A 237 19.35 16.39 -9.85
C ASP A 237 20.19 17.03 -8.72
N ASN A 238 20.76 16.23 -7.81
CA ASN A 238 21.43 16.65 -6.57
C ASN A 238 20.57 17.54 -5.66
N ARG A 239 19.25 17.37 -5.70
CA ARG A 239 18.33 18.06 -4.81
C ARG A 239 17.24 17.10 -4.37
N VAL A 240 16.91 17.11 -3.09
CA VAL A 240 15.77 16.37 -2.55
C VAL A 240 14.74 17.35 -2.02
N THR A 241 13.51 17.27 -2.51
CA THR A 241 12.42 18.17 -2.09
C THR A 241 11.36 17.42 -1.29
N VAL A 242 11.05 17.96 -0.10
CA VAL A 242 10.08 17.41 0.84
C VAL A 242 8.99 18.43 1.11
N MET A 243 7.73 18.02 1.09
CA MET A 243 6.64 18.75 1.72
C MET A 243 6.11 17.96 2.92
N ILE A 244 5.88 18.63 4.05
CA ILE A 244 5.24 18.05 5.23
C ILE A 244 4.08 18.92 5.69
N ILE A 245 2.91 18.31 5.89
CA ILE A 245 1.70 18.96 6.37
C ILE A 245 1.36 18.45 7.77
N PHE A 246 1.09 19.37 8.69
CA PHE A 246 0.54 19.07 10.01
C PHE A 246 -0.93 19.49 10.08
N GLY A 247 -1.82 18.57 10.44
CA GLY A 247 -3.24 18.84 10.71
C GLY A 247 -3.50 19.13 12.18
N ALA A 248 -4.62 19.80 12.49
CA ALA A 248 -5.07 19.98 13.87
C ALA A 248 -5.59 18.64 14.45
N ALA A 249 -5.33 18.42 15.73
CA ALA A 249 -5.80 17.23 16.44
C ALA A 249 -7.22 17.39 17.00
N GLU A 250 -7.59 18.60 17.40
CA GLU A 250 -8.90 18.91 17.97
C GLU A 250 -9.86 19.49 16.91
N HIS A 251 -11.17 19.27 17.10
CA HIS A 251 -12.23 19.70 16.16
C HIS A 251 -12.95 20.99 16.62
N GLY A 252 -12.22 21.93 17.22
CA GLY A 252 -12.78 23.21 17.70
C GLY A 252 -13.14 24.22 16.59
N GLU A 253 -13.75 25.35 16.92
CA GLU A 253 -13.99 26.41 15.92
C GLU A 253 -12.68 27.00 15.36
N THR A 254 -11.63 27.01 16.18
CA THR A 254 -10.28 27.48 15.84
C THR A 254 -9.24 26.51 16.38
N VAL A 255 -8.07 26.45 15.74
CA VAL A 255 -6.93 25.67 16.24
C VAL A 255 -6.33 26.33 17.48
N SER A 256 -6.32 25.62 18.60
CA SER A 256 -5.69 26.09 19.84
C SER A 256 -4.16 26.06 19.71
N SER A 257 -3.45 26.97 20.39
CA SER A 257 -1.98 26.88 20.53
C SER A 257 -1.52 25.72 21.42
N SER A 258 -2.46 25.09 22.14
CA SER A 258 -2.23 23.85 22.89
C SER A 258 -2.63 22.59 22.12
N ASP A 259 -3.05 22.72 20.86
CA ASP A 259 -3.40 21.58 20.01
C ASP A 259 -2.17 20.71 19.76
N TRP A 260 -2.35 19.39 19.80
CA TRP A 260 -1.25 18.45 19.59
C TRP A 260 -0.59 18.63 18.22
N GLY A 261 -1.35 18.88 17.15
CA GLY A 261 -0.79 19.15 15.82
C GLY A 261 0.09 20.39 15.79
N VAL A 262 -0.23 21.41 16.60
CA VAL A 262 0.61 22.63 16.73
C VAL A 262 1.90 22.33 17.48
N TRP A 263 1.85 21.49 18.51
CA TRP A 263 3.06 21.05 19.22
C TRP A 263 3.96 20.20 18.34
N GLU A 264 3.41 19.22 17.61
CA GLU A 264 4.15 18.37 16.68
C GLU A 264 4.80 19.19 15.56
N TRP A 265 4.08 20.16 14.99
CA TRP A 265 4.63 21.09 14.01
C TRP A 265 5.81 21.90 14.58
N SER A 266 5.67 22.41 15.80
CA SER A 266 6.73 23.18 16.47
C SER A 266 7.94 22.31 16.82
N ASP A 267 7.70 21.09 17.31
CA ASP A 267 8.72 20.10 17.66
C ASP A 267 9.51 19.72 16.39
N PHE A 268 8.83 19.39 15.30
CA PHE A 268 9.49 19.04 14.04
C PHE A 268 10.38 20.16 13.50
N LYS A 269 9.93 21.43 13.56
CA LYS A 269 10.76 22.57 13.15
C LYS A 269 12.02 22.71 13.99
N ARG A 270 11.90 22.58 15.31
CA ARG A 270 13.06 22.57 16.22
C ARG A 270 14.02 21.44 15.85
N ASP A 271 13.48 20.26 15.55
CA ASP A 271 14.27 19.09 15.26
C ASP A 271 15.07 19.22 13.96
N ILE A 272 14.45 19.66 12.86
CA ILE A 272 15.18 19.89 11.60
C ILE A 272 16.22 21.00 11.73
N GLN A 273 15.93 22.06 12.49
CA GLN A 273 16.89 23.13 12.75
C GLN A 273 18.11 22.63 13.52
N SER A 274 17.92 21.74 14.49
CA SER A 274 19.02 21.10 15.21
C SER A 274 19.91 20.24 14.30
N ARG A 275 19.38 19.80 13.14
CA ARG A 275 20.05 18.99 12.12
C ARG A 275 20.63 19.81 10.97
N GLY A 276 20.77 21.12 11.18
CA GLY A 276 21.45 22.04 10.27
C GLY A 276 20.57 22.66 9.19
N PHE A 277 19.26 22.41 9.19
CA PHE A 277 18.35 23.13 8.31
C PHE A 277 18.17 24.57 8.78
N SER A 278 18.23 25.52 7.85
CA SER A 278 17.95 26.93 8.08
C SER A 278 16.67 27.34 7.37
N LYS A 279 15.84 28.16 8.00
CA LYS A 279 14.69 28.77 7.32
C LYS A 279 15.21 29.75 6.26
N VAL A 280 14.78 29.58 5.02
CA VAL A 280 15.21 30.40 3.87
C VAL A 280 14.08 31.20 3.24
N ALA A 281 12.81 30.82 3.43
CA ALA A 281 11.66 31.56 2.93
C ALA A 281 10.40 31.36 3.77
N ASP A 282 9.53 32.37 3.75
CA ASP A 282 8.11 32.24 4.12
C ASP A 282 7.32 31.90 2.85
N LEU A 283 6.62 30.77 2.89
CA LEU A 283 5.69 30.37 1.84
C LEU A 283 4.30 30.94 2.17
N GLN A 284 3.45 31.08 1.17
CA GLN A 284 2.07 31.55 1.37
C GLN A 284 1.12 30.45 0.89
N PRO A 285 0.74 29.48 1.76
CA PRO A 285 1.15 29.30 3.17
C PRO A 285 2.41 28.43 3.37
N GLY A 286 2.96 28.41 4.59
CA GLY A 286 4.06 27.54 5.02
C GLY A 286 5.43 28.20 5.21
N GLU A 287 6.45 27.41 5.49
CA GLU A 287 7.84 27.86 5.67
C GLU A 287 8.81 26.91 4.96
N ARG A 288 9.82 27.44 4.26
CA ARG A 288 10.86 26.64 3.59
C ARG A 288 12.13 26.59 4.42
N PHE A 289 12.62 25.38 4.64
CA PHE A 289 13.87 25.07 5.30
C PHE A 289 14.83 24.37 4.33
N GLN A 290 16.11 24.74 4.38
CA GLN A 290 17.13 24.15 3.50
C GLN A 290 18.43 23.84 4.24
N ARG A 291 19.12 22.79 3.79
CA ARG A 291 20.54 22.56 4.06
C ARG A 291 21.22 22.00 2.81
N VAL A 292 22.55 22.06 2.79
CA VAL A 292 23.37 21.37 1.78
C VAL A 292 24.31 20.41 2.51
N ARG A 293 24.25 19.13 2.16
CA ARG A 293 25.10 18.08 2.75
C ARG A 293 25.49 17.08 1.66
N ALA A 294 26.72 16.59 1.69
CA ALA A 294 27.28 15.70 0.66
C ALA A 294 27.15 16.22 -0.81
N GLY A 295 27.01 17.54 -1.00
CA GLY A 295 26.79 18.15 -2.33
C GLY A 295 25.34 18.13 -2.81
N ILE A 296 24.40 17.75 -1.94
CA ILE A 296 22.97 17.61 -2.23
C ILE A 296 22.21 18.72 -1.50
N GLU A 297 21.33 19.42 -2.21
CA GLU A 297 20.41 20.41 -1.62
C GLU A 297 19.17 19.72 -1.09
N GLU A 298 18.98 19.74 0.22
CA GLU A 298 17.80 19.18 0.86
C GLU A 298 16.85 20.30 1.27
N THR A 299 15.63 20.27 0.74
CA THR A 299 14.60 21.28 0.96
C THR A 299 13.39 20.66 1.64
N ILE A 300 12.90 21.30 2.72
CA ILE A 300 11.70 20.90 3.45
C ILE A 300 10.74 22.09 3.53
N ASP A 301 9.58 21.95 2.89
CA ASP A 301 8.45 22.87 2.99
C ASP A 301 7.52 22.38 4.10
N VAL A 302 7.39 23.17 5.17
CA VAL A 302 6.63 22.83 6.37
C VAL A 302 5.34 23.63 6.40
N ILE A 303 4.19 22.95 6.38
CA ILE A 303 2.85 23.55 6.44
C ILE A 303 2.25 23.33 7.83
N SER A 304 1.71 24.40 8.44
CA SER A 304 1.19 24.35 9.81
C SER A 304 -0.28 23.93 9.88
N PRO A 305 -0.78 23.49 11.05
CA PRO A 305 -2.21 23.25 11.25
C PRO A 305 -3.10 24.46 10.97
N TYR A 306 -2.58 25.67 11.25
CA TYR A 306 -3.30 26.92 10.98
C TYR A 306 -3.51 27.18 9.50
N ASP A 307 -2.63 26.66 8.65
CA ASP A 307 -2.70 26.84 7.20
C ASP A 307 -3.75 25.93 6.55
N ILE A 308 -4.14 24.84 7.22
CA ILE A 308 -5.02 23.80 6.66
C ILE A 308 -6.40 23.79 7.32
N TYR A 309 -6.48 24.09 8.62
CA TYR A 309 -7.73 23.94 9.38
C TYR A 309 -8.82 24.91 8.91
N HIS A 310 -9.98 24.36 8.51
CA HIS A 310 -11.10 25.11 7.91
C HIS A 310 -10.72 26.01 6.72
N ASN A 311 -9.59 25.75 6.06
CA ASN A 311 -9.17 26.48 4.88
C ASN A 311 -9.75 25.84 3.61
N PRO A 312 -10.53 26.56 2.79
CA PRO A 312 -11.07 26.02 1.53
C PRO A 312 -9.99 25.69 0.49
N GLU A 313 -8.78 26.24 0.62
CA GLU A 313 -7.65 26.00 -0.29
C GLU A 313 -6.74 24.83 0.14
N SER A 314 -7.07 24.13 1.23
CA SER A 314 -6.27 23.01 1.75
C SER A 314 -5.97 21.93 0.72
N ASP A 315 -6.94 21.60 -0.12
CA ASP A 315 -6.77 20.63 -1.20
C ASP A 315 -5.72 21.11 -2.21
N ASN A 316 -5.72 22.41 -2.56
CA ASN A 316 -4.78 22.99 -3.51
C ASN A 316 -3.35 23.02 -2.95
N ILE A 317 -3.19 23.25 -1.64
CA ILE A 317 -1.90 23.18 -0.97
C ILE A 317 -1.33 21.76 -1.06
N PHE A 318 -2.14 20.75 -0.79
CA PHE A 318 -1.73 19.35 -0.89
C PHE A 318 -1.38 18.97 -2.32
N LYS A 319 -2.22 19.32 -3.30
CA LYS A 319 -1.99 19.11 -4.73
C LYS A 319 -0.67 19.70 -5.21
N LYS A 320 -0.39 20.95 -4.80
CA LYS A 320 0.87 21.62 -5.10
C LYS A 320 2.06 20.82 -4.57
N GLY A 321 1.96 20.33 -3.35
CA GLY A 321 2.91 19.41 -2.76
C GLY A 321 3.25 18.22 -3.64
N ILE A 322 2.22 17.47 -4.05
CA ILE A 322 2.37 16.30 -4.95
C ILE A 322 3.04 16.68 -6.26
N SER A 323 2.69 17.85 -6.83
CA SER A 323 3.22 18.27 -8.13
C SER A 323 4.67 18.76 -8.10
N GLU A 324 5.16 19.24 -6.95
CA GLU A 324 6.43 19.94 -6.83
C GLU A 324 7.50 19.20 -6.01
N HIS A 325 7.12 18.14 -5.27
CA HIS A 325 8.01 17.48 -4.31
C HIS A 325 8.20 15.99 -4.60
N GLU A 326 9.38 15.48 -4.27
CA GLU A 326 9.69 14.05 -4.35
C GLU A 326 9.20 13.29 -3.12
N ILE A 327 9.17 13.95 -1.95
CA ILE A 327 8.75 13.33 -0.71
C ILE A 327 7.58 14.12 -0.11
N ILE A 328 6.45 13.45 0.14
CA ILE A 328 5.22 14.07 0.65
C ILE A 328 4.82 13.41 1.95
N LEU A 329 4.80 14.18 3.05
CA LEU A 329 4.44 13.72 4.39
C LEU A 329 3.13 14.40 4.84
N TYR A 330 2.21 13.61 5.37
CA TYR A 330 0.98 14.11 6.00
C TYR A 330 0.88 13.60 7.44
N ASN A 331 0.81 14.52 8.40
CA ASN A 331 0.67 14.23 9.82
C ASN A 331 -0.67 14.80 10.31
N GLY A 332 -1.71 13.98 10.37
CA GLY A 332 -3.04 14.46 10.73
C GLY A 332 -4.07 13.36 10.88
N HIS A 333 -5.32 13.78 11.09
CA HIS A 333 -6.46 12.86 11.12
C HIS A 333 -6.69 12.25 9.75
N SER A 334 -7.13 11.00 9.74
CA SER A 334 -7.70 10.42 8.54
C SER A 334 -8.86 11.31 8.05
N PHE A 335 -9.06 11.46 6.75
CA PHE A 335 -10.17 12.22 6.10
C PHE A 335 -10.09 13.76 6.01
N TYR A 336 -9.14 14.48 6.64
CA TYR A 336 -8.96 15.93 6.32
C TYR A 336 -8.20 16.11 4.99
N GLY A 337 -8.94 16.32 3.90
CA GLY A 337 -8.43 16.76 2.58
C GLY A 337 -7.69 15.68 1.74
N SER A 338 -7.27 14.57 2.34
CA SER A 338 -6.37 13.61 1.67
C SER A 338 -7.05 12.57 0.77
N LEU A 339 -8.33 12.23 0.96
CA LEU A 339 -8.97 11.16 0.17
C LEU A 339 -9.40 11.56 -1.25
N ASN A 340 -9.63 12.84 -1.49
CA ASN A 340 -9.98 13.32 -2.84
C ASN A 340 -8.74 13.81 -3.58
N VAL A 341 -7.79 14.43 -2.88
CA VAL A 341 -6.58 14.96 -3.51
C VAL A 341 -5.70 13.84 -4.07
N LEU A 342 -5.52 12.74 -3.34
CA LEU A 342 -4.67 11.64 -3.81
C LEU A 342 -5.22 10.90 -5.03
N ARG A 343 -6.52 11.07 -5.34
CA ARG A 343 -7.17 10.51 -6.55
C ARG A 343 -7.07 11.41 -7.78
N ASP A 344 -6.61 12.65 -7.61
CA ASP A 344 -6.46 13.58 -8.71
C ASP A 344 -5.18 13.27 -9.48
N CYS A 345 -5.24 12.35 -10.43
CA CYS A 345 -4.05 11.92 -11.16
C CYS A 345 -3.41 13.04 -12.00
N SER A 346 -4.10 14.17 -12.20
CA SER A 346 -3.55 15.31 -12.94
C SER A 346 -2.43 16.05 -12.19
N VAL A 347 -2.29 15.84 -10.88
CA VAL A 347 -1.28 16.54 -10.06
C VAL A 347 0.01 15.75 -9.87
N TYR A 348 0.05 14.50 -10.33
CA TYR A 348 1.23 13.65 -10.20
C TYR A 348 2.21 13.89 -11.36
N PRO A 349 3.47 14.22 -11.08
CA PRO A 349 4.46 14.40 -12.13
C PRO A 349 4.78 13.06 -12.81
N GLN A 350 4.74 13.07 -14.15
CA GLN A 350 5.04 11.89 -14.98
C GLN A 350 6.51 11.50 -14.86
N GLY A 351 6.79 10.21 -14.67
CA GLY A 351 8.15 9.66 -14.64
C GLY A 351 8.98 10.02 -13.40
N THR A 352 8.42 10.80 -12.46
CA THR A 352 9.10 11.13 -11.21
C THR A 352 8.84 10.04 -10.17
N TYR A 353 9.90 9.51 -9.55
CA TYR A 353 9.75 8.65 -8.38
C TYR A 353 9.42 9.50 -7.15
N GLN A 354 8.40 9.10 -6.37
CA GLN A 354 7.95 9.85 -5.21
C GLN A 354 7.76 8.95 -3.98
N ILE A 355 8.05 9.48 -2.80
CA ILE A 355 7.81 8.80 -1.53
C ILE A 355 6.69 9.52 -0.81
N PHE A 356 5.69 8.77 -0.36
CA PHE A 356 4.59 9.28 0.45
C PHE A 356 4.67 8.72 1.85
N TYR A 357 4.39 9.53 2.86
CA TYR A 357 4.14 9.07 4.22
C TYR A 357 2.81 9.63 4.72
N MET A 358 1.92 8.72 5.11
CA MET A 358 0.60 9.05 5.61
C MET A 358 0.54 8.75 7.12
N GLY A 359 0.99 9.70 7.94
CA GLY A 359 0.91 9.69 9.41
C GLY A 359 -0.49 10.00 9.91
N SER A 360 -1.38 9.00 9.80
CA SER A 360 -2.79 9.07 10.18
C SER A 360 -3.28 7.67 10.57
N CYS A 361 -4.39 7.58 11.31
CA CYS A 361 -4.92 6.29 11.74
C CYS A 361 -5.30 5.39 10.56
N TRP A 362 -4.85 4.13 10.58
CA TRP A 362 -5.15 3.10 9.60
C TRP A 362 -4.85 3.53 8.17
N SER A 363 -3.77 4.31 7.98
CA SER A 363 -3.49 4.97 6.71
C SER A 363 -3.24 3.99 5.56
N TYR A 364 -2.80 2.76 5.85
CA TYR A 364 -2.65 1.69 4.86
C TYR A 364 -3.98 1.35 4.17
N GLU A 365 -5.07 1.25 4.95
CA GLU A 365 -6.37 0.85 4.45
C GLU A 365 -6.99 1.87 3.47
N TYR A 366 -6.50 3.12 3.49
CA TYR A 366 -7.17 4.23 2.81
C TYR A 366 -6.36 4.88 1.68
N TYR A 367 -5.07 5.10 1.84
CA TYR A 367 -4.34 6.03 0.98
C TYR A 367 -3.49 5.35 -0.08
N THR A 368 -2.87 4.22 0.28
CA THR A 368 -1.82 3.54 -0.47
C THR A 368 -2.17 3.34 -1.94
N ARG A 369 -3.34 2.74 -2.22
CA ARG A 369 -3.74 2.42 -3.60
C ARG A 369 -4.18 3.64 -4.43
N GLN A 370 -4.61 4.73 -3.79
CA GLN A 370 -4.99 5.94 -4.51
C GLN A 370 -3.78 6.57 -5.19
N ILE A 371 -2.62 6.53 -4.51
CA ILE A 371 -1.34 6.99 -5.05
C ILE A 371 -0.94 6.11 -6.23
N PHE A 372 -0.91 4.80 -6.05
CA PHE A 372 -0.49 3.86 -7.10
C PHE A 372 -1.37 3.93 -8.36
N GLU A 373 -2.69 4.09 -8.22
CA GLU A 373 -3.57 4.29 -9.38
C GLU A 373 -3.12 5.48 -10.25
N CYS A 374 -2.67 6.57 -9.63
CA CYS A 374 -2.21 7.76 -10.34
C CYS A 374 -0.75 7.69 -10.81
N LYS A 375 0.01 6.65 -10.42
CA LYS A 375 1.41 6.44 -10.82
C LYS A 375 1.58 5.37 -11.91
N LYS A 376 0.48 4.78 -12.39
CA LYS A 376 0.47 3.79 -13.47
C LYS A 376 1.13 4.33 -14.74
N THR A 377 1.86 3.44 -15.40
CA THR A 377 2.44 3.66 -16.73
C THR A 377 2.13 2.48 -17.63
N GLU A 378 2.41 2.59 -18.93
CA GLU A 378 2.24 1.45 -19.85
C GLU A 378 3.10 0.23 -19.44
N SER A 379 4.30 0.47 -18.91
CA SER A 379 5.22 -0.58 -18.44
C SER A 379 4.97 -1.04 -17.00
N ASP A 380 4.19 -0.29 -16.24
CA ASP A 380 3.84 -0.59 -14.85
C ASP A 380 2.34 -0.30 -14.63
N PRO A 381 1.47 -1.25 -14.98
CA PRO A 381 0.02 -1.09 -14.87
C PRO A 381 -0.48 -1.08 -13.42
N HIS A 382 0.39 -1.32 -12.42
CA HIS A 382 0.05 -1.29 -11.00
C HIS A 382 0.54 -0.01 -10.30
N GLY A 383 1.47 0.75 -10.90
CA GLY A 383 1.94 2.04 -10.42
C GLY A 383 2.96 1.98 -9.28
N TRP A 384 3.64 0.83 -9.14
CA TRP A 384 4.63 0.56 -8.09
C TRP A 384 6.02 1.11 -8.42
N ASP A 385 6.41 1.22 -9.69
CA ASP A 385 7.76 1.58 -10.11
C ASP A 385 8.16 3.02 -9.75
N LEU A 386 7.18 3.89 -9.53
CA LEU A 386 7.37 5.34 -9.36
C LEU A 386 6.86 5.86 -8.02
N ALA A 387 6.43 4.99 -7.11
CA ALA A 387 6.07 5.43 -5.77
C ALA A 387 6.32 4.37 -4.70
N ASP A 388 6.74 4.86 -3.53
CA ASP A 388 6.70 4.11 -2.29
C ASP A 388 5.80 4.83 -1.29
N VAL A 389 4.98 4.09 -0.55
CA VAL A 389 4.04 4.67 0.41
C VAL A 389 4.26 4.06 1.79
N VAL A 390 4.69 4.89 2.73
CA VAL A 390 4.83 4.57 4.15
C VAL A 390 3.51 4.85 4.87
N ASN A 391 3.04 3.87 5.63
CA ASN A 391 1.73 3.91 6.27
C ASN A 391 1.77 3.34 7.68
N ASP A 392 0.78 3.71 8.47
CA ASP A 392 0.42 3.09 9.73
C ASP A 392 -0.71 2.08 9.48
N THR A 393 -0.57 0.88 10.01
CA THR A 393 -1.58 -0.19 9.92
C THR A 393 -2.44 -0.27 11.17
N GLU A 394 -2.29 0.65 12.11
CA GLU A 394 -2.99 0.70 13.39
C GLU A 394 -3.63 2.08 13.65
N SER A 395 -4.27 2.23 14.81
CA SER A 395 -4.68 3.55 15.29
C SER A 395 -3.47 4.40 15.65
N GLY A 396 -3.25 5.46 14.88
CA GLY A 396 -2.22 6.47 15.09
C GLY A 396 -2.45 7.35 16.32
N TRP A 397 -1.36 7.80 16.94
CA TRP A 397 -1.39 8.78 18.03
C TRP A 397 -0.68 10.08 17.60
N PHE A 398 -1.39 11.21 17.72
CA PHE A 398 -0.88 12.50 17.27
C PHE A 398 0.50 12.86 17.81
N HIS A 399 0.83 12.47 19.05
CA HIS A 399 2.08 12.82 19.71
C HIS A 399 3.33 12.11 19.18
N ASN A 400 3.18 11.21 18.19
CA ASN A 400 4.30 10.48 17.58
C ASN A 400 4.60 10.91 16.13
N ASN A 401 3.69 11.64 15.48
CA ASN A 401 3.75 11.90 14.04
C ASN A 401 4.99 12.71 13.60
N ALA A 402 5.38 13.73 14.38
CA ALA A 402 6.59 14.49 14.10
C ALA A 402 7.85 13.62 14.26
N GLU A 403 7.86 12.73 15.26
CA GLU A 403 9.00 11.84 15.50
C GLU A 403 9.15 10.81 14.38
N PHE A 404 8.06 10.19 13.91
CA PHE A 404 8.10 9.29 12.75
C PHE A 404 8.57 10.00 11.48
N SER A 405 8.06 11.21 11.23
CA SER A 405 8.49 12.04 10.10
C SER A 405 9.98 12.35 10.16
N ARG A 406 10.48 12.72 11.35
CA ARG A 406 11.89 12.99 11.60
C ARG A 406 12.76 11.76 11.37
N ILE A 407 12.37 10.59 11.90
CA ILE A 407 13.13 9.33 11.72
C ILE A 407 13.16 8.93 10.24
N LEU A 408 12.02 8.99 9.55
CA LEU A 408 11.92 8.68 8.13
C LEU A 408 12.85 9.58 7.31
N LEU A 409 12.69 10.90 7.42
CA LEU A 409 13.48 11.86 6.65
C LEU A 409 14.98 11.75 6.95
N THR A 410 15.34 11.51 8.21
CA THR A 410 16.77 11.38 8.59
C THR A 410 17.43 10.21 7.88
N ASN A 411 16.74 9.08 7.79
CA ASN A 411 17.28 7.93 7.09
C ASN A 411 17.19 8.03 5.57
N LEU A 412 16.15 8.69 5.03
CA LEU A 412 16.08 8.98 3.60
C LEU A 412 17.21 9.91 3.16
N PHE A 413 17.45 11.01 3.88
CA PHE A 413 18.56 11.92 3.60
C PHE A 413 19.91 11.22 3.77
N ALA A 414 20.14 10.50 4.87
CA ALA A 414 21.39 9.76 5.04
C ALA A 414 21.62 8.72 3.93
N GLY A 415 20.56 8.04 3.47
CA GLY A 415 20.60 7.15 2.32
C GLY A 415 20.95 7.88 1.02
N VAL A 416 20.33 9.03 0.75
CA VAL A 416 20.67 9.85 -0.42
C VAL A 416 22.12 10.35 -0.37
N GLU A 417 22.57 10.87 0.77
CA GLU A 417 23.92 11.39 1.02
C GLU A 417 25.01 10.33 0.81
N THR A 418 24.73 9.07 1.17
CA THR A 418 25.71 7.97 1.19
C THR A 418 25.54 7.00 0.03
N GLY A 419 24.48 7.18 -0.78
CA GLY A 419 24.10 6.25 -1.83
C GLY A 419 23.56 4.93 -1.29
N GLY A 420 22.81 4.94 -0.20
CA GLY A 420 22.05 3.80 0.34
C GLY A 420 22.81 2.98 1.39
N LYS A 421 24.09 3.30 1.67
CA LYS A 421 24.92 2.57 2.63
C LYS A 421 26.01 3.45 3.26
N ASP A 422 26.12 3.42 4.59
CA ASP A 422 27.23 4.03 5.35
C ASP A 422 27.90 2.99 6.26
N GLY A 423 29.06 2.49 5.83
CA GLY A 423 29.76 1.41 6.52
C GLY A 423 28.88 0.15 6.60
N ASN A 424 28.43 -0.21 7.80
CA ASN A 424 27.52 -1.34 8.04
C ASN A 424 26.05 -0.92 8.24
N LYS A 425 25.73 0.36 8.06
CA LYS A 425 24.35 0.83 8.04
C LYS A 425 23.83 0.74 6.61
N TYR A 426 22.74 0.01 6.44
CA TYR A 426 22.06 -0.12 5.15
C TYR A 426 20.72 0.60 5.24
N TYR A 427 20.53 1.62 4.42
CA TYR A 427 19.29 2.41 4.40
C TYR A 427 18.23 1.74 3.54
N THR A 428 17.99 0.44 3.78
CA THR A 428 16.89 -0.32 3.18
C THR A 428 15.56 0.15 3.75
N TRP A 429 14.47 -0.04 3.02
CA TRP A 429 13.12 0.20 3.54
C TRP A 429 12.85 -0.56 4.85
N MET A 430 13.27 -1.81 4.95
CA MET A 430 13.11 -2.63 6.16
C MET A 430 13.77 -2.01 7.39
N ASN A 431 15.05 -1.63 7.31
CA ASN A 431 15.73 -0.99 8.43
C ASN A 431 15.13 0.37 8.82
N ILE A 432 14.65 1.15 7.84
CA ILE A 432 13.97 2.42 8.10
C ILE A 432 12.67 2.18 8.86
N ILE A 433 11.82 1.28 8.37
CA ILE A 433 10.56 0.91 9.02
C ILE A 433 10.81 0.28 10.40
N THR A 434 11.87 -0.50 10.56
CA THR A 434 12.27 -1.05 11.87
C THR A 434 12.63 0.06 12.86
N ALA A 435 13.35 1.10 12.43
CA ALA A 435 13.66 2.25 13.28
C ALA A 435 12.38 2.99 13.70
N MET A 436 11.44 3.17 12.77
CA MET A 436 10.14 3.79 13.07
C MET A 436 9.30 2.93 14.04
N ASN A 437 9.22 1.61 13.81
CA ASN A 437 8.52 0.69 14.70
C ASN A 437 9.15 0.60 16.10
N LYS A 438 10.48 0.69 16.19
CA LYS A 438 11.16 0.81 17.47
C LYS A 438 10.71 2.06 18.23
N GLN A 439 10.61 3.21 17.56
CA GLN A 439 10.09 4.44 18.17
C GLN A 439 8.64 4.27 18.62
N ALA A 440 7.78 3.62 17.85
CA ALA A 440 6.38 3.36 18.23
C ALA A 440 6.31 2.57 19.56
N LEU A 441 7.12 1.51 19.68
CA LEU A 441 7.20 0.69 20.89
C LEU A 441 7.78 1.46 22.09
N ASP A 442 8.83 2.26 21.88
CA ASP A 442 9.44 3.07 22.93
C ASP A 442 8.47 4.16 23.43
N SER A 443 7.73 4.82 22.51
CA SER A 443 6.65 5.75 22.83
C SER A 443 5.52 5.07 23.60
N TRP A 444 5.08 3.89 23.16
CA TRP A 444 4.04 3.13 23.85
C TRP A 444 4.43 2.79 25.28
N SER A 445 5.66 2.31 25.49
CA SER A 445 6.18 2.03 26.83
C SER A 445 6.27 3.29 27.69
N ARG A 446 6.56 4.45 27.09
CA ARG A 446 6.70 5.73 27.80
C ARG A 446 5.35 6.31 28.23
N TYR A 447 4.37 6.30 27.32
CA TYR A 447 3.07 6.94 27.52
C TYR A 447 1.99 6.00 28.05
N GLY A 448 2.19 4.69 27.96
CA GLY A 448 1.21 3.68 28.39
C GLY A 448 -0.11 3.78 27.61
N THR A 449 -0.05 4.11 26.31
CA THR A 449 -1.23 4.15 25.43
C THR A 449 -1.85 2.76 25.30
N LYS A 450 -3.08 2.70 24.76
CA LYS A 450 -3.79 1.42 24.62
C LYS A 450 -3.22 0.53 23.51
N THR A 451 -2.73 1.18 22.46
CA THR A 451 -2.13 0.59 21.25
C THR A 451 -0.89 1.39 20.87
N HIS A 452 -0.16 0.91 19.88
CA HIS A 452 0.95 1.63 19.26
C HIS A 452 0.82 1.53 17.74
N GLU A 453 1.45 2.47 17.03
CA GLU A 453 1.51 2.47 15.58
C GLU A 453 2.31 1.28 15.06
N ILE A 454 1.93 0.79 13.88
CA ILE A 454 2.67 -0.24 13.16
C ILE A 454 2.97 0.32 11.77
N MET A 455 4.21 0.73 11.61
CA MET A 455 4.72 1.27 10.36
C MET A 455 5.01 0.15 9.37
N GLY A 456 4.61 0.40 8.12
CA GLY A 456 4.90 -0.42 6.95
C GLY A 456 5.16 0.46 5.74
N VAL A 457 5.65 -0.13 4.65
CA VAL A 457 5.80 0.54 3.36
C VAL A 457 5.35 -0.38 2.24
N SER A 458 4.63 0.20 1.28
CA SER A 458 4.07 -0.45 0.10
C SER A 458 4.74 0.08 -1.17
N GLY A 459 4.63 -0.63 -2.29
CA GLY A 459 5.21 -0.23 -3.59
C GLY A 459 6.61 -0.75 -3.85
N ILE A 460 7.31 -1.22 -2.80
CA ILE A 460 8.74 -1.51 -2.87
C ILE A 460 9.12 -2.74 -3.72
N LYS A 461 8.15 -3.58 -4.11
CA LYS A 461 8.40 -4.88 -4.77
C LYS A 461 9.14 -4.71 -6.08
N ASN A 462 8.95 -3.57 -6.74
CA ASN A 462 9.57 -3.26 -8.02
C ASN A 462 10.80 -2.38 -7.89
N ASN A 463 11.25 -2.04 -6.68
CA ASN A 463 12.42 -1.20 -6.49
C ASN A 463 13.68 -1.94 -6.94
N LYS A 464 14.47 -1.29 -7.81
CA LYS A 464 15.63 -1.90 -8.46
C LYS A 464 16.95 -1.36 -7.94
N TYR A 465 16.96 -0.25 -7.20
CA TYR A 465 18.19 0.29 -6.61
C TYR A 465 18.80 -0.68 -5.62
N ASP A 466 20.09 -0.97 -5.83
CA ASP A 466 20.93 -1.71 -4.92
C ASP A 466 22.29 -0.99 -4.83
N PRO A 467 22.69 -0.47 -3.65
CA PRO A 467 23.96 0.22 -3.48
C PRO A 467 25.17 -0.71 -3.59
N GLU A 468 24.97 -2.01 -3.49
CA GLU A 468 26.00 -3.05 -3.62
C GLU A 468 26.01 -3.68 -5.02
N ALA A 469 25.04 -3.36 -5.88
CA ALA A 469 25.09 -3.71 -7.29
C ALA A 469 26.30 -2.98 -7.90
N SER A 470 27.40 -3.71 -8.01
CA SER A 470 28.65 -3.16 -8.53
C SER A 470 28.40 -2.54 -9.91
N SER A 471 28.92 -1.35 -10.14
CA SER A 471 29.03 -0.74 -11.48
C SER A 471 29.89 -1.54 -12.47
N SER A 472 30.28 -2.77 -12.09
CA SER A 472 31.02 -3.75 -12.91
C SER A 472 30.29 -5.08 -13.14
N SER A 473 29.01 -5.25 -12.76
CA SER A 473 28.23 -6.43 -13.12
C SER A 473 27.09 -6.06 -14.06
N SER A 474 27.41 -5.85 -15.33
CA SER A 474 26.41 -6.06 -16.38
C SER A 474 25.83 -7.46 -16.18
N GLY A 475 24.52 -7.55 -15.89
CA GLY A 475 23.85 -8.85 -15.78
C GLY A 475 24.23 -9.74 -16.95
N LYS A 476 24.48 -11.03 -16.69
CA LYS A 476 24.81 -11.97 -17.77
C LYS A 476 23.53 -12.33 -18.48
N ARG A 477 23.45 -11.98 -19.76
CA ARG A 477 22.31 -12.28 -20.61
C ARG A 477 22.60 -13.50 -21.48
N PHE A 478 21.68 -14.45 -21.48
CA PHE A 478 21.66 -15.62 -22.34
C PHE A 478 20.36 -15.58 -23.13
N GLU A 479 20.39 -15.91 -24.42
CA GLU A 479 19.21 -15.79 -25.28
C GLU A 479 19.07 -16.96 -26.25
N SER A 480 17.83 -17.25 -26.62
CA SER A 480 17.46 -18.15 -27.70
C SER A 480 16.63 -17.38 -28.71
N ASN A 481 17.15 -17.25 -29.92
CA ASN A 481 16.45 -16.68 -31.07
C ASN A 481 15.93 -17.78 -32.02
N VAL A 482 15.80 -19.01 -31.52
CA VAL A 482 15.27 -20.14 -32.28
C VAL A 482 13.76 -20.03 -32.29
N LYS A 483 13.19 -19.92 -33.50
CA LYS A 483 11.75 -19.87 -33.69
C LYS A 483 11.14 -21.26 -33.53
N TYR A 484 10.07 -21.36 -32.75
CA TYR A 484 9.27 -22.57 -32.61
C TYR A 484 7.80 -22.26 -32.93
N GLU A 485 7.20 -23.05 -33.82
CA GLU A 485 5.76 -23.01 -34.06
C GLU A 485 5.05 -23.67 -32.88
N ILE A 486 4.07 -22.99 -32.30
CA ILE A 486 3.29 -23.47 -31.17
C ILE A 486 2.11 -24.28 -31.73
N PRO A 487 1.99 -25.58 -31.42
CA PRO A 487 0.88 -26.38 -31.93
C PRO A 487 -0.45 -26.00 -31.27
N ASP A 488 -1.46 -25.72 -32.10
CA ASP A 488 -2.86 -25.41 -31.72
C ASP A 488 -3.47 -26.51 -30.83
N ASN A 489 -4.17 -26.10 -29.78
CA ASN A 489 -4.84 -26.95 -28.78
C ASN A 489 -4.04 -28.19 -28.35
N SER A 490 -2.80 -27.96 -27.95
CA SER A 490 -1.84 -29.02 -27.66
C SER A 490 -1.15 -28.80 -26.32
N SER A 491 -1.62 -29.51 -25.29
CA SER A 491 -0.97 -29.59 -23.98
C SER A 491 0.47 -30.15 -23.99
N THR A 492 0.94 -30.69 -25.12
CA THR A 492 2.36 -31.06 -25.30
C THR A 492 3.24 -29.86 -25.64
N GLY A 493 2.68 -28.79 -26.20
CA GLY A 493 3.34 -27.51 -26.44
C GLY A 493 4.70 -27.61 -27.16
N ILE A 494 5.58 -26.68 -26.80
CA ILE A 494 6.98 -26.63 -27.19
C ILE A 494 7.88 -26.46 -25.97
N ASP A 495 9.13 -26.91 -26.08
CA ASP A 495 10.20 -26.62 -25.12
C ASP A 495 11.35 -25.91 -25.85
N SER A 496 11.79 -24.77 -25.33
CA SER A 496 12.97 -24.03 -25.81
C SER A 496 14.01 -23.98 -24.69
N GLU A 497 15.22 -24.49 -24.95
CA GLU A 497 16.29 -24.57 -23.95
C GLU A 497 17.31 -23.42 -24.12
N ILE A 498 17.72 -22.82 -23.00
CA ILE A 498 18.92 -21.99 -22.86
C ILE A 498 19.85 -22.68 -21.87
N VAL A 499 21.09 -22.94 -22.30
CA VAL A 499 22.15 -23.46 -21.44
C VAL A 499 22.96 -22.30 -20.88
N VAL A 500 22.85 -22.07 -19.57
CA VAL A 500 23.67 -21.09 -18.85
C VAL A 500 25.02 -21.73 -18.55
N THR A 501 26.08 -21.21 -19.15
CA THR A 501 27.44 -21.80 -19.11
C THR A 501 28.27 -21.37 -17.91
N GLU A 502 27.75 -20.48 -17.06
CA GLU A 502 28.48 -19.92 -15.93
C GLU A 502 27.61 -19.93 -14.68
N ASN A 503 28.22 -20.28 -13.55
CA ASN A 503 27.58 -20.17 -12.25
C ASN A 503 27.54 -18.69 -11.81
N VAL A 504 26.35 -18.10 -11.87
CA VAL A 504 25.96 -16.86 -11.20
C VAL A 504 25.09 -17.25 -10.02
N LEU A 505 25.21 -16.53 -8.89
CA LEU A 505 24.30 -16.64 -7.75
C LEU A 505 23.32 -15.47 -7.77
N PRO A 506 22.35 -15.44 -8.70
CA PRO A 506 21.64 -14.23 -9.03
C PRO A 506 20.83 -13.67 -7.85
N GLY A 507 21.04 -12.41 -7.53
CA GLY A 507 20.12 -11.62 -6.71
C GLY A 507 18.86 -11.22 -7.48
N ARG A 508 18.95 -11.14 -8.81
CA ARG A 508 17.81 -10.89 -9.69
C ARG A 508 17.91 -11.71 -10.98
N ILE A 509 16.78 -12.26 -11.42
CA ILE A 509 16.64 -12.99 -12.67
C ILE A 509 15.48 -12.38 -13.45
N THR A 510 15.72 -12.01 -14.70
CA THR A 510 14.68 -11.48 -15.60
C THR A 510 14.58 -12.36 -16.84
N ILE A 511 13.36 -12.79 -17.19
CA ILE A 511 13.05 -13.56 -18.40
C ILE A 511 12.32 -12.64 -19.37
N ALA A 512 12.93 -12.32 -20.51
CA ALA A 512 12.24 -11.60 -21.59
C ALA A 512 11.69 -12.60 -22.61
N VAL A 513 10.43 -12.48 -22.99
CA VAL A 513 9.73 -13.39 -23.92
C VAL A 513 9.13 -12.59 -25.09
N ASN A 514 9.32 -13.12 -26.30
CA ASN A 514 8.71 -12.62 -27.53
C ASN A 514 7.98 -13.77 -28.24
N ILE A 515 6.64 -13.76 -28.20
CA ILE A 515 5.76 -14.72 -28.86
C ILE A 515 4.80 -13.96 -29.77
N SER A 516 4.61 -14.45 -31.00
CA SER A 516 3.51 -13.99 -31.84
C SER A 516 2.32 -14.95 -31.72
N HIS A 517 1.13 -14.44 -31.44
CA HIS A 517 -0.12 -15.21 -31.33
C HIS A 517 -1.35 -14.30 -31.49
N THR A 518 -2.39 -14.78 -32.16
CA THR A 518 -3.63 -14.02 -32.40
C THR A 518 -4.57 -13.95 -31.19
N TYR A 519 -4.35 -14.78 -30.18
CA TYR A 519 -5.12 -14.74 -28.94
C TYR A 519 -4.26 -15.25 -27.77
N ILE A 520 -3.58 -14.35 -27.05
CA ILE A 520 -2.62 -14.78 -26.02
C ILE A 520 -3.30 -15.36 -24.78
N GLY A 521 -4.61 -15.18 -24.63
CA GLY A 521 -5.43 -15.83 -23.61
C GLY A 521 -5.33 -17.36 -23.65
N ASP A 522 -5.03 -17.96 -24.80
CA ASP A 522 -4.96 -19.42 -24.92
C ASP A 522 -3.65 -20.02 -24.40
N LEU A 523 -2.62 -19.19 -24.29
CA LEU A 523 -1.26 -19.63 -23.99
C LEU A 523 -1.01 -19.77 -22.50
N LYS A 524 -0.33 -20.85 -22.13
CA LYS A 524 0.35 -21.02 -20.85
C LYS A 524 1.86 -21.00 -21.07
N VAL A 525 2.58 -20.25 -20.24
CA VAL A 525 4.05 -20.11 -20.32
C VAL A 525 4.68 -20.53 -18.99
N VAL A 526 5.59 -21.49 -19.02
CA VAL A 526 6.23 -22.07 -17.83
C VAL A 526 7.75 -22.08 -17.98
N LEU A 527 8.46 -21.55 -16.98
CA LEU A 527 9.89 -21.70 -16.85
C LEU A 527 10.21 -22.96 -16.04
N LYS A 528 11.02 -23.86 -16.59
CA LYS A 528 11.45 -25.10 -15.95
C LYS A 528 12.96 -25.12 -15.73
N ARG A 529 13.37 -25.55 -14.55
CA ARG A 529 14.77 -25.76 -14.19
C ARG A 529 14.92 -26.86 -13.15
N GLY A 530 15.54 -27.97 -13.52
CA GLY A 530 15.67 -29.12 -12.63
C GLY A 530 14.29 -29.63 -12.19
N SER A 531 14.00 -29.60 -10.88
CA SER A 531 12.69 -29.95 -10.32
C SER A 531 11.76 -28.74 -10.11
N VAL A 532 12.20 -27.53 -10.46
CA VAL A 532 11.41 -26.31 -10.32
C VAL A 532 10.65 -26.07 -11.62
N GLU A 533 9.33 -25.91 -11.50
CA GLU A 533 8.46 -25.39 -12.54
C GLU A 533 7.79 -24.12 -12.01
N LEU A 534 7.87 -23.04 -12.78
CA LEU A 534 7.33 -21.73 -12.43
C LEU A 534 6.47 -21.23 -13.59
N VAL A 535 5.19 -21.01 -13.33
CA VAL A 535 4.29 -20.46 -14.34
C VAL A 535 4.55 -18.96 -14.45
N LEU A 536 4.96 -18.49 -15.63
CA LEU A 536 5.16 -17.08 -15.93
C LEU A 536 3.87 -16.40 -16.39
N LYS A 537 3.02 -17.15 -17.10
CA LYS A 537 1.71 -16.71 -17.58
C LYS A 537 0.72 -17.87 -17.52
N GLU A 538 -0.44 -17.64 -16.93
CA GLU A 538 -1.54 -18.61 -16.92
C GLU A 538 -2.46 -18.47 -18.13
N LYS A 539 -3.22 -19.53 -18.41
CA LYS A 539 -4.33 -19.48 -19.38
C LYS A 539 -5.36 -18.43 -18.96
N GLY A 540 -5.91 -17.71 -19.92
CA GLY A 540 -6.91 -16.65 -19.76
C GLY A 540 -6.29 -15.27 -19.52
N GLU A 541 -5.04 -15.21 -19.06
CA GLU A 541 -4.32 -13.95 -18.88
C GLU A 541 -4.08 -13.26 -20.22
N GLY A 542 -4.35 -11.95 -20.31
CA GLY A 542 -4.28 -11.16 -21.54
C GLY A 542 -5.55 -11.20 -22.40
N GLY A 543 -6.49 -12.11 -22.12
CA GLY A 543 -7.78 -12.17 -22.82
C GLY A 543 -7.62 -12.11 -24.34
N TRP A 544 -8.22 -11.09 -24.96
CA TRP A 544 -8.26 -10.83 -26.42
C TRP A 544 -7.12 -10.02 -27.01
N GLU A 545 -5.99 -9.99 -26.32
CA GLU A 545 -4.78 -9.34 -26.82
C GLU A 545 -3.98 -10.26 -27.74
N ASP A 546 -3.27 -9.63 -28.69
CA ASP A 546 -2.33 -10.26 -29.60
C ASP A 546 -0.91 -10.16 -29.04
N ASP A 547 -0.07 -11.16 -29.32
CA ASP A 547 1.37 -11.21 -29.06
C ASP A 547 1.83 -11.03 -27.60
N ILE A 548 2.99 -11.58 -27.25
CA ILE A 548 3.65 -11.35 -25.96
C ILE A 548 5.01 -10.74 -26.24
N ILE A 549 5.20 -9.49 -25.82
CA ILE A 549 6.52 -8.84 -25.68
C ILE A 549 6.63 -8.37 -24.24
N ARG A 550 7.14 -9.23 -23.36
CA ARG A 550 7.09 -9.01 -21.91
C ARG A 550 8.36 -9.48 -21.22
N GLU A 551 8.71 -8.81 -20.13
CA GLU A 551 9.73 -9.26 -19.17
C GLU A 551 9.07 -9.76 -17.89
N TYR A 552 9.59 -10.86 -17.35
CA TYR A 552 9.18 -11.47 -16.09
C TYR A 552 10.34 -11.46 -15.11
N ASP A 553 10.18 -10.76 -13.99
CA ASP A 553 11.13 -10.83 -12.88
C ASP A 553 10.82 -12.06 -12.02
N ILE A 554 11.83 -12.92 -11.81
CA ILE A 554 11.67 -14.17 -11.09
C ILE A 554 12.00 -13.95 -9.61
N THR A 555 11.00 -14.11 -8.76
CA THR A 555 11.10 -13.94 -7.30
C THR A 555 11.24 -15.26 -6.54
N ASP A 556 11.19 -16.40 -7.25
CA ASP A 556 11.25 -17.72 -6.62
C ASP A 556 12.62 -17.99 -5.96
N ALA A 557 12.62 -18.12 -4.63
CA ALA A 557 13.81 -18.36 -3.82
C ALA A 557 14.53 -19.69 -4.15
N ARG A 558 13.85 -20.64 -4.82
CA ARG A 558 14.45 -21.88 -5.33
C ARG A 558 15.34 -21.64 -6.55
N LEU A 559 15.29 -20.44 -7.15
CA LEU A 559 16.09 -20.03 -8.31
C LEU A 559 17.03 -18.87 -7.95
N LEU A 560 16.60 -17.94 -7.10
CA LEU A 560 17.44 -16.85 -6.60
C LEU A 560 18.53 -17.35 -5.65
N ARG A 561 19.71 -16.72 -5.71
CA ARG A 561 20.92 -17.05 -4.93
C ARG A 561 21.37 -18.51 -5.05
N GLN A 562 20.80 -19.28 -5.98
CA GLN A 562 21.23 -20.63 -6.30
C GLN A 562 22.26 -20.60 -7.42
N ASN A 563 23.05 -21.67 -7.57
CA ASN A 563 23.88 -21.85 -8.76
C ASN A 563 23.00 -21.72 -10.00
N SER A 564 23.29 -20.82 -10.94
CA SER A 564 22.52 -20.61 -12.18
C SER A 564 22.94 -21.47 -13.38
N GLU A 565 24.08 -22.15 -13.28
CA GLU A 565 24.63 -23.00 -14.35
C GLU A 565 23.67 -24.13 -14.73
N GLY A 566 23.63 -24.46 -16.02
CA GLY A 566 22.86 -25.58 -16.55
C GLY A 566 21.65 -25.18 -17.39
N SER A 567 20.78 -26.16 -17.64
CA SER A 567 19.62 -26.05 -18.53
C SER A 567 18.49 -25.24 -17.90
N TRP A 568 17.98 -24.27 -18.65
CA TRP A 568 16.74 -23.55 -18.41
C TRP A 568 15.81 -23.76 -19.59
N ILE A 569 14.57 -24.16 -19.33
CA ILE A 569 13.62 -24.51 -20.39
C ILE A 569 12.41 -23.59 -20.29
N LEU A 570 12.08 -22.90 -21.36
CA LEU A 570 10.80 -22.21 -21.51
C LEU A 570 9.83 -23.16 -22.23
N HIS A 571 8.78 -23.56 -21.52
CA HIS A 571 7.67 -24.34 -22.04
C HIS A 571 6.52 -23.40 -22.42
N VAL A 572 5.95 -23.59 -23.61
CA VAL A 572 4.79 -22.84 -24.08
C VAL A 572 3.79 -23.82 -24.69
N ASP A 573 2.57 -23.83 -24.18
CA ASP A 573 1.47 -24.62 -24.74
C ASP A 573 0.26 -23.73 -25.03
N ASP A 574 -0.38 -24.02 -26.17
CA ASP A 574 -1.68 -23.47 -26.56
C ASP A 574 -2.77 -24.45 -26.11
N THR A 575 -3.75 -23.95 -25.38
CA THR A 575 -4.74 -24.74 -24.66
C THR A 575 -6.16 -24.60 -25.19
N GLU A 576 -6.37 -23.88 -26.29
CA GLU A 576 -7.66 -23.77 -26.98
C GLU A 576 -7.47 -24.00 -28.48
N SER A 577 -8.58 -24.18 -29.21
CA SER A 577 -8.53 -24.43 -30.65
C SER A 577 -8.87 -23.20 -31.46
N GLY A 578 -8.11 -22.96 -32.54
CA GLY A 578 -8.50 -22.02 -33.59
C GLY A 578 -7.49 -20.90 -33.85
N ASP A 579 -6.56 -20.72 -32.92
CA ASP A 579 -5.48 -19.75 -33.00
C ASP A 579 -4.14 -20.48 -33.11
N THR A 580 -3.15 -19.85 -33.73
CA THR A 580 -1.80 -20.42 -33.88
C THR A 580 -0.79 -19.31 -33.76
N GLY A 581 0.42 -19.68 -33.36
CA GLY A 581 1.50 -18.72 -33.30
C GLY A 581 2.87 -19.35 -33.13
N SER A 582 3.82 -18.53 -32.71
CA SER A 582 5.21 -18.95 -32.62
C SER A 582 5.98 -18.21 -31.52
N LEU A 583 6.78 -18.96 -30.77
CA LEU A 583 7.84 -18.38 -29.95
C LEU A 583 8.94 -17.87 -30.88
N ASN A 584 9.17 -16.55 -30.88
CA ASN A 584 10.15 -15.90 -31.74
C ASN A 584 11.53 -15.85 -31.07
N SER A 585 11.57 -15.47 -29.79
CA SER A 585 12.79 -15.44 -28.98
C SER A 585 12.48 -15.37 -27.49
N TRP A 586 13.45 -15.72 -26.66
CA TRP A 586 13.42 -15.41 -25.24
C TRP A 586 14.85 -15.28 -24.68
N SER A 587 14.99 -14.63 -23.52
CA SER A 587 16.29 -14.46 -22.87
C SER A 587 16.20 -14.51 -21.35
N ILE A 588 17.31 -14.88 -20.72
CA ILE A 588 17.52 -14.88 -19.27
C ILE A 588 18.61 -13.87 -18.96
N THR A 589 18.32 -12.90 -18.10
CA THR A 589 19.31 -11.98 -17.55
C THR A 589 19.54 -12.30 -16.08
N LEU A 590 20.78 -12.61 -15.72
CA LEU A 590 21.20 -12.96 -14.36
C LEU A 590 22.05 -11.84 -13.78
N VAL A 591 21.53 -11.18 -12.75
CA VAL A 591 22.27 -10.14 -12.01
C VAL A 591 22.71 -10.74 -10.67
N PRO A 592 24.03 -10.82 -10.40
CA PRO A 592 24.58 -11.38 -9.16
C PRO A 592 24.01 -10.75 -7.88
#